data_AF-A0A6C2UNJ5-F1
#
_entry.id   AF-A0A6C2UNJ5-F1
#
_cell.length_a   1.000
_cell.length_b   1.000
_cell.length_c   1.000
_cell.angle_alpha   90.00
_cell.angle_beta   90.00
_cell.angle_gamma   90.00
#
_symmetry.space_group_name_H-M   'P 1'
#
loop_
_entity.id
_entity.type
_entity.pdbx_description
1 polymer ?
#
loop_
_entity_poly.entity_id
_entity_poly.type
_entity_poly.pdbx_seq_one_letter_code
_entity_poly.pdbx_strand_id
1 'polypeptide(L)'
;MQSVPQAKVGLLTDIHYDGGVAALNRLYEAVATLVHGGVDAMVIMGDLINATSEMSAKRLLREVAALCDSFSGPIHYMHGNHDLDHLSKTAFYNALGRTGDSSSFHFECGGYECICIDANFSPDGTEYDRGNFRWQESFVPAAQLDWLRGRLGAALLPVIILSHQRLDLDGDFGVANNAAVREMIQLSGKVEAVFQGHQHADDLKKIDGAAYYTLSAHVDDAGPAVVQLDGRGIRLMRDYQPQETVNP
;
A
#
# COMPACT_ATOMS: atom_id res chain seq x y z
N MET A 1 -29.33 -7.06 19.11
CA MET A 1 -28.48 -7.36 17.94
C MET A 1 -27.29 -6.43 18.02
N GLN A 2 -26.08 -6.95 18.20
CA GLN A 2 -24.88 -6.12 18.05
C GLN A 2 -24.77 -5.74 16.56
N SER A 3 -24.62 -4.45 16.27
CA SER A 3 -24.33 -3.98 14.92
C SER A 3 -23.00 -4.57 14.48
N VAL A 4 -22.96 -5.15 13.27
CA VAL A 4 -21.69 -5.62 12.70
C VAL A 4 -20.76 -4.41 12.53
N PRO A 5 -19.48 -4.49 12.93
CA PRO A 5 -18.53 -3.41 12.71
C PRO A 5 -18.53 -2.98 11.23
N GLN A 6 -18.52 -1.68 10.99
CA GLN A 6 -18.40 -1.08 9.68
C GLN A 6 -17.29 -0.05 9.73
N ALA A 7 -16.44 -0.04 8.69
CA ALA A 7 -15.42 0.99 8.52
C ALA A 7 -15.25 1.35 7.05
N LYS A 8 -14.70 2.52 6.78
CA LYS A 8 -14.21 2.98 5.49
C LYS A 8 -12.72 3.27 5.60
N VAL A 9 -11.91 2.64 4.77
CA VAL A 9 -10.47 2.90 4.70
C VAL A 9 -10.18 3.66 3.41
N GLY A 10 -9.59 4.85 3.53
CA GLY A 10 -9.07 5.60 2.39
C GLY A 10 -7.72 5.07 1.95
N LEU A 11 -7.53 4.80 0.67
CA LEU A 11 -6.27 4.37 0.09
C LEU A 11 -5.77 5.36 -0.95
N LEU A 12 -4.48 5.66 -0.91
CA LEU A 12 -3.74 6.41 -1.92
C LEU A 12 -2.43 5.67 -2.21
N THR A 13 -2.01 5.65 -3.47
CA THR A 13 -0.77 5.00 -3.91
C THR A 13 -0.17 5.80 -5.05
N ASP A 14 1.16 5.71 -5.22
CA ASP A 14 1.87 6.25 -6.38
C ASP A 14 1.52 7.75 -6.58
N ILE A 15 1.69 8.52 -5.50
CA ILE A 15 1.46 9.98 -5.48
C ILE A 15 2.54 10.69 -6.29
N HIS A 16 3.79 10.21 -6.18
CA HIS A 16 4.97 10.77 -6.84
C HIS A 16 5.06 12.29 -6.74
N TYR A 17 4.76 12.84 -5.56
CA TYR A 17 4.79 14.28 -5.35
C TYR A 17 6.21 14.82 -5.58
N ASP A 18 6.34 15.75 -6.52
CA ASP A 18 7.61 16.33 -6.99
C ASP A 18 7.85 17.76 -6.46
N GLY A 19 6.90 18.32 -5.70
CA GLY A 19 6.93 19.71 -5.24
C GLY A 19 6.19 20.68 -6.16
N GLY A 20 5.69 20.21 -7.30
CA GLY A 20 4.96 21.01 -8.27
C GLY A 20 3.58 21.44 -7.74
N VAL A 21 3.13 22.63 -8.14
CA VAL A 21 1.83 23.20 -7.73
C VAL A 21 0.66 22.32 -8.18
N ALA A 22 0.74 21.74 -9.38
CA ALA A 22 -0.31 20.86 -9.89
C ALA A 22 -0.42 19.58 -9.05
N ALA A 23 0.71 18.92 -8.77
CA ALA A 23 0.74 17.72 -7.93
C ALA A 23 0.28 18.01 -6.49
N LEU A 24 0.67 19.16 -5.95
CA LEU A 24 0.21 19.64 -4.64
C LEU A 24 -1.31 19.78 -4.57
N ASN A 25 -1.91 20.43 -5.57
CA ASN A 25 -3.36 20.63 -5.63
C ASN A 25 -4.10 19.28 -5.76
N ARG A 26 -3.62 18.37 -6.63
CA ARG A 26 -4.21 17.03 -6.76
C ARG A 26 -4.16 16.24 -5.45
N LEU A 27 -3.04 16.31 -4.72
CA LEU A 27 -2.90 15.64 -3.43
C LEU A 27 -3.83 16.25 -2.38
N TYR A 28 -3.91 17.58 -2.32
CA TYR A 28 -4.84 18.28 -1.44
C TYR A 28 -6.30 17.87 -1.71
N GLU A 29 -6.74 17.84 -2.96
CA GLU A 29 -8.09 17.44 -3.34
C GLU A 29 -8.38 15.98 -2.99
N ALA A 30 -7.42 15.08 -3.19
CA ALA A 30 -7.56 13.68 -2.82
C ALA A 30 -7.71 13.49 -1.30
N VAL A 31 -6.86 14.14 -0.49
CA VAL A 31 -6.96 14.11 0.97
C VAL A 31 -8.29 14.72 1.43
N ALA A 32 -8.69 15.88 0.89
CA ALA A 32 -9.97 16.50 1.22
C ALA A 32 -11.16 15.60 0.86
N THR A 33 -11.08 14.87 -0.26
CA THR A 33 -12.11 13.89 -0.66
C THR A 33 -12.24 12.76 0.36
N LEU A 34 -11.11 12.22 0.83
CA LEU A 34 -11.10 11.18 1.87
C LEU A 34 -11.69 11.69 3.20
N VAL A 35 -11.25 12.87 3.64
CA VAL A 35 -11.73 13.53 4.86
C VAL A 35 -13.24 13.77 4.80
N HIS A 36 -13.74 14.39 3.73
CA HIS A 36 -15.17 14.62 3.54
C HIS A 36 -15.98 13.33 3.34
N GLY A 37 -15.35 12.28 2.80
CA GLY A 37 -15.95 10.95 2.63
C GLY A 37 -16.19 10.19 3.94
N GLY A 38 -15.65 10.72 5.05
CA GLY A 38 -15.78 10.15 6.39
C GLY A 38 -15.11 8.79 6.49
N VAL A 39 -13.86 8.69 6.01
CA VAL A 39 -13.04 7.49 6.24
C VAL A 39 -12.61 7.39 7.70
N ASP A 40 -12.51 6.17 8.20
CA ASP A 40 -12.11 5.86 9.58
C ASP A 40 -10.59 5.72 9.73
N ALA A 41 -9.90 5.39 8.63
CA ALA A 41 -8.44 5.33 8.55
C ALA A 41 -7.96 5.66 7.13
N MET A 42 -6.70 6.07 7.00
CA MET A 42 -6.02 6.26 5.71
C MET A 42 -4.79 5.36 5.61
N VAL A 43 -4.55 4.78 4.44
CA VAL A 43 -3.30 4.10 4.11
C VAL A 43 -2.70 4.73 2.85
N ILE A 44 -1.45 5.15 2.95
CA ILE A 44 -0.66 5.68 1.82
C ILE A 44 0.35 4.61 1.43
N MET A 45 0.12 3.95 0.29
CA MET A 45 0.66 2.63 -0.08
C MET A 45 1.97 2.68 -0.89
N GLY A 46 2.83 3.65 -0.61
CA GLY A 46 4.13 3.78 -1.27
C GLY A 46 4.16 4.67 -2.51
N ASP A 47 5.38 4.98 -2.93
CA ASP A 47 5.73 5.96 -3.97
C ASP A 47 5.08 7.32 -3.72
N LEU A 48 5.31 7.87 -2.53
CA LEU A 48 4.74 9.14 -2.10
C LEU A 48 5.36 10.32 -2.84
N ILE A 49 6.65 10.24 -3.15
CA ILE A 49 7.44 11.37 -3.65
C ILE A 49 8.33 10.98 -4.83
N ASN A 50 8.61 11.97 -5.70
CA ASN A 50 9.67 11.90 -6.71
C ASN A 50 10.72 12.96 -6.39
N ALA A 51 11.81 12.54 -5.75
CA ALA A 51 12.88 13.42 -5.31
C ALA A 51 14.12 13.34 -6.22
N THR A 52 14.98 14.36 -6.14
CA THR A 52 16.26 14.42 -6.88
C THR A 52 17.48 14.44 -5.97
N SER A 53 17.26 14.42 -4.66
CA SER A 53 18.27 14.39 -3.61
C SER A 53 17.66 13.96 -2.28
N GLU A 54 18.50 13.59 -1.31
CA GLU A 54 18.07 13.32 0.07
C GLU A 54 17.37 14.54 0.71
N MET A 55 17.88 15.75 0.44
CA MET A 55 17.30 16.99 0.98
C MET A 55 15.90 17.24 0.43
N SER A 56 15.71 17.09 -0.89
CA SER A 56 14.38 17.22 -1.50
C SER A 56 13.45 16.11 -1.02
N ALA A 57 13.93 14.88 -0.88
CA ALA A 57 13.10 13.76 -0.41
C ALA A 57 12.53 14.04 0.99
N LYS A 58 13.38 14.46 1.92
CA LYS A 58 12.95 14.84 3.28
C LYS A 58 11.97 16.01 3.29
N ARG A 59 12.16 17.02 2.41
CA ARG A 59 11.24 18.16 2.29
C ARG A 59 9.86 17.70 1.78
N LEU A 60 9.84 16.96 0.68
CA LEU A 60 8.61 16.52 0.03
C LEU A 60 7.79 15.59 0.94
N LEU A 61 8.43 14.67 1.67
CA LEU A 61 7.73 13.81 2.65
C LEU A 61 7.09 14.62 3.78
N ARG A 62 7.73 15.69 4.27
CA ARG A 62 7.11 16.58 5.27
C ARG A 62 5.91 17.33 4.70
N GLU A 63 5.96 17.73 3.44
CA GLU A 63 4.86 18.40 2.75
C GLU A 63 3.67 17.43 2.56
N VAL A 64 3.94 16.18 2.15
CA VAL A 64 2.92 15.12 2.07
C VAL A 64 2.31 14.85 3.46
N ALA A 65 3.14 14.66 4.49
CA ALA A 65 2.67 14.44 5.86
C ALA A 65 1.78 15.59 6.35
N ALA A 66 2.21 16.85 6.15
CA ALA A 66 1.45 18.02 6.58
C ALA A 66 0.07 18.13 5.91
N LEU A 67 -0.08 17.68 4.65
CA LEU A 67 -1.39 17.62 3.99
C LEU A 67 -2.25 16.52 4.59
N CYS A 68 -1.69 15.32 4.76
CA CYS A 68 -2.39 14.19 5.34
C CYS A 68 -2.82 14.44 6.80
N ASP A 69 -2.05 15.20 7.58
CA ASP A 69 -2.35 15.56 8.97
C ASP A 69 -3.63 16.42 9.12
N SER A 70 -4.24 16.87 8.01
CA SER A 70 -5.60 17.41 8.04
C SER A 70 -6.68 16.37 8.38
N PHE A 71 -6.37 15.07 8.21
CA PHE A 71 -7.19 13.97 8.67
C PHE A 71 -6.91 13.66 10.15
N SER A 72 -7.96 13.66 10.97
CA SER A 72 -7.84 13.45 12.42
C SER A 72 -7.76 11.98 12.86
N GLY A 73 -7.90 11.03 11.93
CA GLY A 73 -7.87 9.60 12.21
C GLY A 73 -6.49 8.97 12.03
N PRO A 74 -6.37 7.64 12.17
CA PRO A 74 -5.14 6.91 11.93
C PRO A 74 -4.68 7.02 10.48
N ILE A 75 -3.42 7.39 10.28
CA ILE A 75 -2.76 7.43 8.97
C ILE A 75 -1.61 6.43 9.01
N HIS A 76 -1.65 5.47 8.10
CA HIS A 76 -0.65 4.43 7.93
C HIS A 76 0.16 4.72 6.67
N TYR A 77 1.48 4.80 6.82
CA TYR A 77 2.39 5.06 5.71
C TYR A 77 3.16 3.80 5.37
N MET A 78 3.27 3.53 4.08
CA MET A 78 4.16 2.54 3.49
C MET A 78 5.09 3.28 2.54
N HIS A 79 6.31 2.77 2.36
CA HIS A 79 7.20 3.26 1.32
C HIS A 79 7.07 2.39 0.06
N GLY A 80 7.24 3.01 -1.09
CA GLY A 80 7.52 2.33 -2.35
C GLY A 80 9.01 2.44 -2.69
N ASN A 81 9.37 2.07 -3.91
CA ASN A 81 10.74 2.16 -4.40
C ASN A 81 11.21 3.60 -4.53
N HIS A 82 10.39 4.52 -5.07
CA HIS A 82 10.80 5.91 -5.30
C HIS A 82 11.06 6.68 -4.01
N ASP A 83 10.36 6.32 -2.94
CA ASP A 83 10.61 6.87 -1.61
C ASP A 83 12.04 6.57 -1.09
N LEU A 84 12.65 5.50 -1.61
CA LEU A 84 13.95 4.97 -1.20
C LEU A 84 15.08 5.28 -2.20
N ASP A 85 14.81 6.02 -3.29
CA ASP A 85 15.84 6.47 -4.24
C ASP A 85 16.96 7.27 -3.56
N HIS A 86 16.62 8.00 -2.49
CA HIS A 86 17.55 8.86 -1.76
C HIS A 86 17.52 8.70 -0.24
N LEU A 87 16.76 7.74 0.27
CA LEU A 87 16.56 7.52 1.71
C LEU A 87 16.70 6.05 2.07
N SER A 88 17.10 5.77 3.31
CA SER A 88 16.80 4.48 3.93
C SER A 88 15.37 4.47 4.45
N LYS A 89 14.83 3.28 4.72
CA LYS A 89 13.50 3.11 5.33
C LYS A 89 13.35 3.90 6.62
N THR A 90 14.37 3.87 7.49
CA THR A 90 14.39 4.69 8.72
C THR A 90 14.34 6.20 8.42
N ALA A 91 15.05 6.67 7.39
CA ALA A 91 15.06 8.09 7.04
C ALA A 91 13.72 8.54 6.44
N PHE A 92 13.03 7.67 5.69
CA PHE A 92 11.67 7.88 5.20
C PHE A 92 10.67 8.12 6.36
N TYR A 93 10.58 7.19 7.31
CA TYR A 93 9.67 7.34 8.46
C TYR A 93 10.01 8.53 9.33
N ASN A 94 11.31 8.83 9.54
CA ASN A 94 11.72 10.03 10.25
C ASN A 94 11.27 11.32 9.55
N ALA A 95 11.32 11.37 8.20
CA ALA A 95 10.90 12.55 7.45
C ALA A 95 9.38 12.79 7.52
N LEU A 96 8.59 11.72 7.64
CA LEU A 96 7.14 11.77 7.86
C LEU A 96 6.74 12.13 9.30
N GLY A 97 7.69 12.29 10.23
CA GLY A 97 7.39 12.48 11.66
C GLY A 97 6.92 11.19 12.35
N ARG A 98 7.25 10.03 11.78
CA ARG A 98 6.85 8.68 12.21
C ARG A 98 8.04 7.87 12.72
N THR A 99 8.94 8.52 13.47
CA THR A 99 10.18 7.89 13.95
C THR A 99 9.90 6.62 14.74
N GLY A 100 10.48 5.51 14.30
CA GLY A 100 10.36 4.20 14.95
C GLY A 100 9.29 3.28 14.35
N ASP A 101 8.48 3.78 13.40
CA ASP A 101 7.55 2.93 12.67
C ASP A 101 8.29 1.85 11.86
N SER A 102 7.67 0.68 11.74
CA SER A 102 8.21 -0.48 11.04
C SER A 102 7.79 -0.47 9.56
N SER A 103 8.63 -1.02 8.68
CA SER A 103 8.26 -1.19 7.27
C SER A 103 7.19 -2.27 7.05
N SER A 104 7.04 -3.21 7.99
CA SER A 104 5.97 -4.20 7.99
C SER A 104 5.20 -4.11 9.29
N PHE A 105 3.88 -3.96 9.18
CA PHE A 105 3.03 -3.74 10.34
C PHE A 105 1.62 -4.23 10.07
N HIS A 106 0.77 -4.12 11.07
CA HIS A 106 -0.63 -4.51 10.97
C HIS A 106 -1.50 -3.62 11.85
N PHE A 107 -2.79 -3.62 11.60
CA PHE A 107 -3.80 -2.95 12.40
C PHE A 107 -5.16 -3.60 12.18
N GLU A 108 -6.07 -3.43 13.14
CA GLU A 108 -7.46 -3.86 12.98
C GLU A 108 -8.32 -2.71 12.50
N CYS A 109 -9.20 -2.97 11.53
CA CYS A 109 -10.17 -1.98 11.06
C CYS A 109 -11.44 -2.68 10.57
N GLY A 110 -12.62 -2.21 10.99
CA GLY A 110 -13.90 -2.71 10.46
C GLY A 110 -14.15 -4.21 10.66
N GLY A 111 -13.52 -4.86 11.64
CA GLY A 111 -13.61 -6.31 11.83
C GLY A 111 -12.66 -7.13 10.95
N TYR A 112 -11.67 -6.48 10.34
CA TYR A 112 -10.60 -7.10 9.57
C TYR A 112 -9.25 -6.88 10.24
N GLU A 113 -8.35 -7.85 10.05
CA GLU A 113 -6.92 -7.69 10.27
C GLU A 113 -6.29 -7.16 8.97
N CYS A 114 -5.77 -5.94 8.99
CA CYS A 114 -5.02 -5.36 7.88
C CYS A 114 -3.52 -5.58 8.09
N ILE A 115 -2.85 -6.26 7.16
CA ILE A 115 -1.42 -6.57 7.22
C ILE A 115 -0.71 -5.83 6.08
N CYS A 116 0.18 -4.91 6.43
CA CYS A 116 1.03 -4.18 5.50
C CYS A 116 2.38 -4.89 5.39
N ILE A 117 2.74 -5.31 4.18
CA ILE A 117 4.01 -5.97 3.88
C ILE A 117 4.93 -5.04 3.08
N ASP A 118 6.23 -5.26 3.23
CA ASP A 118 7.30 -4.52 2.58
C ASP A 118 8.06 -5.44 1.61
N ALA A 119 7.93 -5.18 0.31
CA ALA A 119 8.66 -5.92 -0.72
C ALA A 119 9.85 -5.14 -1.32
N ASN A 120 10.26 -4.02 -0.70
CA ASN A 120 11.38 -3.20 -1.16
C ASN A 120 12.73 -3.81 -0.74
N PHE A 121 13.04 -4.95 -1.36
CA PHE A 121 14.29 -5.69 -1.24
C PHE A 121 14.70 -6.23 -2.60
N SER A 122 16.00 -6.30 -2.86
CA SER A 122 16.53 -6.94 -4.07
C SER A 122 16.29 -8.45 -4.02
N PRO A 123 16.33 -9.17 -5.15
CA PRO A 123 16.10 -10.62 -5.19
C PRO A 123 17.05 -11.45 -4.31
N ASP A 124 18.22 -10.89 -3.93
CA ASP A 124 19.16 -11.51 -3.00
C ASP A 124 18.84 -11.24 -1.51
N GLY A 125 17.75 -10.51 -1.22
CA GLY A 125 17.31 -10.13 0.11
C GLY A 125 17.93 -8.83 0.64
N THR A 126 18.74 -8.12 -0.15
CA THR A 126 19.31 -6.82 0.25
C THR A 126 18.21 -5.77 0.36
N GLU A 127 18.19 -5.01 1.45
CA GLU A 127 17.24 -3.92 1.66
C GLU A 127 17.44 -2.80 0.63
N TYR A 128 16.32 -2.21 0.16
CA TYR A 128 16.35 -0.99 -0.63
C TYR A 128 16.80 0.18 0.25
N ASP A 129 17.93 0.77 -0.13
CA ASP A 129 18.54 1.87 0.60
C ASP A 129 19.25 2.81 -0.38
N ARG A 130 18.77 4.05 -0.48
CA ARG A 130 19.40 5.14 -1.24
C ARG A 130 19.74 4.75 -2.68
N GLY A 131 18.77 4.18 -3.39
CA GLY A 131 18.88 3.87 -4.82
C GLY A 131 19.82 2.71 -5.15
N ASN A 132 20.16 1.84 -4.18
CA ASN A 132 20.99 0.65 -4.39
C ASN A 132 20.30 -0.49 -5.18
N PHE A 133 19.19 -0.22 -5.85
CA PHE A 133 18.27 -1.21 -6.37
C PHE A 133 17.83 -0.96 -7.82
N ARG A 134 17.11 -1.93 -8.38
CA ARG A 134 16.38 -1.82 -9.65
C ARG A 134 14.90 -1.88 -9.33
N TRP A 135 14.17 -0.81 -9.61
CA TRP A 135 12.80 -0.64 -9.11
C TRP A 135 11.80 -1.70 -9.61
N GLN A 136 12.05 -2.33 -10.77
CA GLN A 136 11.21 -3.43 -11.27
C GLN A 136 11.41 -4.75 -10.52
N GLU A 137 12.54 -4.90 -9.83
CA GLU A 137 12.82 -6.06 -9.00
C GLU A 137 12.25 -5.79 -7.61
N SER A 138 11.79 -6.83 -6.93
CA SER A 138 11.32 -6.74 -5.54
C SER A 138 11.29 -8.12 -4.90
N PHE A 139 11.34 -8.18 -3.57
CA PHE A 139 11.44 -9.44 -2.84
C PHE A 139 10.91 -9.27 -1.42
N VAL A 140 10.29 -10.32 -0.88
CA VAL A 140 9.90 -10.37 0.54
C VAL A 140 10.90 -11.28 1.27
N PRO A 141 11.74 -10.74 2.18
CA PRO A 141 12.80 -11.52 2.83
C PRO A 141 12.23 -12.59 3.77
N ALA A 142 13.02 -13.66 4.00
CA ALA A 142 12.59 -14.81 4.81
C ALA A 142 12.04 -14.44 6.19
N ALA A 143 12.69 -13.49 6.89
CA ALA A 143 12.22 -13.02 8.19
C ALA A 143 10.81 -12.42 8.13
N GLN A 144 10.47 -11.73 7.03
CA GLN A 144 9.15 -11.14 6.84
C GLN A 144 8.12 -12.20 6.39
N LEU A 145 8.53 -13.21 5.61
CA LEU A 145 7.66 -14.37 5.31
C LEU A 145 7.29 -15.12 6.60
N ASP A 146 8.26 -15.32 7.50
CA ASP A 146 8.02 -15.97 8.79
C ASP A 146 7.11 -15.14 9.69
N TRP A 147 7.31 -13.81 9.71
CA TRP A 147 6.42 -12.88 10.39
C TRP A 147 5.00 -12.93 9.83
N LEU A 148 4.84 -12.87 8.50
CA LEU A 148 3.55 -12.94 7.81
C LEU A 148 2.84 -14.26 8.11
N ARG A 149 3.56 -15.40 8.06
CA ARG A 149 3.02 -16.71 8.42
C ARG A 149 2.50 -16.73 9.86
N GLY A 150 3.26 -16.16 10.78
CA GLY A 150 2.86 -16.00 12.18
C GLY A 150 1.58 -15.17 12.34
N ARG A 151 1.48 -14.05 11.61
CA ARG A 151 0.30 -13.18 11.61
C ARG A 151 -0.94 -13.88 11.06
N LEU A 152 -0.83 -14.53 9.91
CA LEU A 152 -1.93 -15.29 9.29
C LEU A 152 -2.40 -16.46 10.17
N GLY A 153 -1.46 -17.13 10.85
CA GLY A 153 -1.76 -18.19 11.82
C GLY A 153 -2.52 -17.68 13.05
N ALA A 154 -2.13 -16.52 13.58
CA ALA A 154 -2.74 -15.91 14.76
C ALA A 154 -4.04 -15.13 14.48
N ALA A 155 -4.31 -14.73 13.23
CA ALA A 155 -5.47 -13.94 12.88
C ALA A 155 -6.79 -14.64 13.25
N LEU A 156 -7.65 -13.96 14.01
CA LEU A 156 -9.00 -14.42 14.33
C LEU A 156 -10.07 -13.77 13.44
N LEU A 157 -9.68 -12.71 12.72
CA LEU A 157 -10.51 -11.95 11.79
C LEU A 157 -10.15 -12.31 10.35
N PRO A 158 -11.04 -12.05 9.37
CA PRO A 158 -10.67 -12.02 7.97
C PRO A 158 -9.53 -11.02 7.72
N VAL A 159 -8.69 -11.32 6.74
CA VAL A 159 -7.43 -10.61 6.52
C VAL A 159 -7.48 -9.82 5.21
N ILE A 160 -6.94 -8.60 5.27
CA ILE A 160 -6.59 -7.78 4.11
C ILE A 160 -5.08 -7.61 4.10
N ILE A 161 -4.43 -7.86 2.96
CA ILE A 161 -3.01 -7.56 2.79
C ILE A 161 -2.86 -6.27 1.98
N LEU A 162 -1.92 -5.41 2.38
CA LEU A 162 -1.52 -4.24 1.64
C LEU A 162 -0.03 -4.36 1.30
N SER A 163 0.31 -4.04 0.06
CA SER A 163 1.69 -4.04 -0.47
C SER A 163 1.84 -2.85 -1.41
N HIS A 164 3.05 -2.35 -1.61
CA HIS A 164 3.29 -1.43 -2.74
C HIS A 164 3.41 -2.24 -4.04
N GLN A 165 4.37 -3.18 -4.09
CA GLN A 165 4.59 -4.06 -5.25
C GLN A 165 3.51 -5.14 -5.40
N ARG A 166 3.36 -5.65 -6.64
CA ARG A 166 2.34 -6.64 -6.98
C ARG A 166 2.69 -8.03 -6.47
N LEU A 167 1.75 -8.67 -5.77
CA LEU A 167 1.88 -10.03 -5.24
C LEU A 167 1.26 -11.10 -6.15
N ASP A 168 0.59 -10.68 -7.22
CA ASP A 168 -0.21 -11.53 -8.11
C ASP A 168 0.41 -11.72 -9.50
N LEU A 169 1.59 -11.12 -9.73
CA LEU A 169 2.25 -11.06 -11.02
C LEU A 169 3.66 -11.65 -10.93
N ASP A 170 4.03 -12.44 -11.94
CA ASP A 170 5.41 -12.85 -12.19
C ASP A 170 6.11 -11.85 -13.11
N GLY A 171 7.41 -11.61 -12.88
CA GLY A 171 8.23 -10.73 -13.72
C GLY A 171 8.26 -9.30 -13.22
N ASP A 172 8.43 -8.36 -14.16
CA ASP A 172 8.55 -6.93 -13.85
C ASP A 172 7.35 -6.44 -13.03
N PHE A 173 7.60 -5.57 -12.04
CA PHE A 173 6.62 -5.02 -11.08
C PHE A 173 6.07 -6.01 -10.05
N GLY A 174 6.28 -7.31 -10.29
CA GLY A 174 5.92 -8.38 -9.37
C GLY A 174 7.01 -8.67 -8.34
N VAL A 175 6.61 -9.16 -7.19
CA VAL A 175 7.53 -9.69 -6.19
C VAL A 175 8.17 -10.98 -6.72
N ALA A 176 9.50 -11.06 -6.71
CA ALA A 176 10.22 -12.18 -7.32
C ALA A 176 9.91 -13.54 -6.65
N ASN A 177 9.58 -13.53 -5.36
CA ASN A 177 9.07 -14.69 -4.63
C ASN A 177 7.56 -14.64 -4.38
N ASN A 178 6.77 -14.04 -5.29
CA ASN A 178 5.32 -13.95 -5.17
C ASN A 178 4.66 -15.32 -4.95
N ALA A 179 5.18 -16.39 -5.56
CA ALA A 179 4.63 -17.74 -5.41
C ALA A 179 4.64 -18.20 -3.94
N ALA A 180 5.70 -17.89 -3.18
CA ALA A 180 5.77 -18.23 -1.75
C ALA A 180 4.80 -17.38 -0.92
N VAL A 181 4.61 -16.10 -1.28
CA VAL A 181 3.63 -15.22 -0.62
C VAL A 181 2.21 -15.71 -0.88
N ARG A 182 1.90 -16.02 -2.15
CA ARG A 182 0.59 -16.53 -2.59
C ARG A 182 0.26 -17.88 -1.97
N GLU A 183 1.23 -18.77 -1.83
CA GLU A 183 1.05 -20.05 -1.12
C GLU A 183 0.62 -19.80 0.33
N MET A 184 1.24 -18.87 1.05
CA MET A 184 0.83 -18.53 2.42
C MET A 184 -0.58 -17.91 2.48
N ILE A 185 -0.91 -17.06 1.52
CA ILE A 185 -2.26 -16.47 1.36
C ILE A 185 -3.30 -17.58 1.18
N GLN A 186 -3.06 -18.49 0.23
CA GLN A 186 -3.93 -19.63 -0.07
C GLN A 186 -4.09 -20.55 1.15
N LEU A 187 -2.99 -20.97 1.78
CA LEU A 187 -3.01 -21.87 2.92
C LEU A 187 -3.70 -21.27 4.15
N SER A 188 -3.65 -19.95 4.31
CA SER A 188 -4.35 -19.26 5.39
C SER A 188 -5.87 -19.40 5.25
N GLY A 189 -6.39 -19.26 4.03
CA GLY A 189 -7.83 -19.26 3.75
C GLY A 189 -8.61 -18.10 4.38
N LYS A 190 -7.94 -17.16 5.07
CA LYS A 190 -8.54 -16.00 5.73
C LYS A 190 -8.36 -14.70 4.96
N VAL A 191 -7.46 -14.66 3.98
CA VAL A 191 -7.17 -13.45 3.20
C VAL A 191 -8.26 -13.29 2.14
N GLU A 192 -9.06 -12.24 2.26
CA GLU A 192 -10.16 -11.95 1.34
C GLU A 192 -9.73 -11.00 0.21
N ALA A 193 -8.83 -10.06 0.53
CA ALA A 193 -8.33 -9.09 -0.44
C ALA A 193 -6.86 -8.73 -0.24
N VAL A 194 -6.22 -8.35 -1.34
CA VAL A 194 -4.91 -7.71 -1.41
C VAL A 194 -5.09 -6.37 -2.14
N PHE A 195 -4.59 -5.29 -1.55
CA PHE A 195 -4.49 -3.99 -2.22
C PHE A 195 -3.03 -3.68 -2.52
N GLN A 196 -2.75 -3.29 -3.75
CA GLN A 196 -1.39 -3.04 -4.25
C GLN A 196 -1.34 -1.89 -5.26
N GLY A 197 -0.16 -1.33 -5.53
CA GLY A 197 0.06 -0.20 -6.44
C GLY A 197 1.11 -0.53 -7.50
N HIS A 198 2.08 0.38 -7.71
CA HIS A 198 3.33 0.20 -8.46
C HIS A 198 3.20 0.09 -9.99
N GLN A 199 2.15 -0.55 -10.53
CA GLN A 199 1.95 -0.67 -11.98
C GLN A 199 1.01 0.41 -12.56
N HIS A 200 0.61 1.39 -11.74
CA HIS A 200 -0.14 2.60 -12.12
C HIS A 200 -1.50 2.41 -12.83
N ALA A 201 -1.89 1.18 -13.17
CA ALA A 201 -3.12 0.85 -13.85
C ALA A 201 -3.98 -0.10 -13.01
N ASP A 202 -5.29 0.11 -13.05
CA ASP A 202 -6.25 -0.74 -12.36
C ASP A 202 -6.21 -2.17 -12.90
N ASP A 203 -6.08 -3.15 -12.00
CA ASP A 203 -6.14 -4.56 -12.38
C ASP A 203 -6.68 -5.42 -11.24
N LEU A 204 -7.69 -6.24 -11.53
CA LEU A 204 -8.33 -7.13 -10.56
C LEU A 204 -8.12 -8.58 -10.97
N LYS A 205 -7.38 -9.33 -10.15
CA LYS A 205 -7.27 -10.77 -10.27
C LYS A 205 -7.93 -11.49 -9.10
N LYS A 206 -8.59 -12.62 -9.39
CA LYS A 206 -9.06 -13.55 -8.37
C LYS A 206 -8.19 -14.78 -8.40
N ILE A 207 -7.47 -15.02 -7.30
CA ILE A 207 -6.47 -16.07 -7.20
C ILE A 207 -6.71 -16.80 -5.88
N ASP A 208 -6.97 -18.10 -5.97
CA ASP A 208 -7.02 -19.00 -4.81
C ASP A 208 -7.91 -18.51 -3.65
N GLY A 209 -9.02 -17.84 -3.99
CA GLY A 209 -10.02 -17.34 -3.03
C GLY A 209 -9.84 -15.88 -2.59
N ALA A 210 -8.71 -15.24 -2.91
CA ALA A 210 -8.46 -13.83 -2.60
C ALA A 210 -8.60 -12.94 -3.86
N ALA A 211 -9.08 -11.71 -3.68
CA ALA A 211 -9.13 -10.69 -4.71
C ALA A 211 -7.91 -9.75 -4.61
N TYR A 212 -7.15 -9.60 -5.68
CA TYR A 212 -5.98 -8.75 -5.77
C TYR A 212 -6.35 -7.51 -6.58
N TYR A 213 -6.39 -6.36 -5.92
CA TYR A 213 -6.69 -5.06 -6.48
C TYR A 213 -5.39 -4.27 -6.66
N THR A 214 -4.92 -4.16 -7.90
CA THR A 214 -3.91 -3.17 -8.28
C THR A 214 -4.62 -1.86 -8.50
N LEU A 215 -4.24 -0.82 -7.76
CA LEU A 215 -4.86 0.50 -7.84
C LEU A 215 -4.07 1.38 -8.82
N SER A 216 -4.79 2.10 -9.68
CA SER A 216 -4.14 3.11 -10.53
C SER A 216 -3.53 4.26 -9.72
N ALA A 217 -2.47 4.85 -10.28
CA ALA A 217 -1.62 5.80 -9.60
C ALA A 217 -2.23 7.20 -9.49
N HIS A 218 -2.07 7.83 -8.32
CA HIS A 218 -2.54 9.20 -8.10
C HIS A 218 -1.82 10.23 -8.99
N VAL A 219 -0.55 9.99 -9.33
CA VAL A 219 0.19 10.85 -10.26
C VAL A 219 -0.44 10.89 -11.66
N ASP A 220 -1.13 9.83 -12.07
CA ASP A 220 -1.80 9.66 -13.36
C ASP A 220 -3.30 10.05 -13.30
N ASP A 221 -3.60 11.04 -12.45
CA ASP A 221 -4.94 11.63 -12.24
C ASP A 221 -5.99 10.66 -11.66
N ALA A 222 -5.58 9.53 -11.09
CA ALA A 222 -6.48 8.66 -10.34
C ALA A 222 -6.90 9.32 -9.02
N GLY A 223 -8.21 9.30 -8.74
CA GLY A 223 -8.73 9.70 -7.43
C GLY A 223 -8.36 8.71 -6.32
N PRO A 224 -8.50 9.13 -5.04
CA PRO A 224 -8.32 8.22 -3.92
C PRO A 224 -9.33 7.06 -3.99
N ALA A 225 -8.93 5.89 -3.49
CA ALA A 225 -9.82 4.77 -3.31
C ALA A 225 -10.45 4.78 -1.91
N VAL A 226 -11.70 4.34 -1.79
CA VAL A 226 -12.34 4.08 -0.49
C VAL A 226 -12.73 2.61 -0.43
N VAL A 227 -12.26 1.90 0.57
CA VAL A 227 -12.63 0.51 0.84
C VAL A 227 -13.64 0.49 1.96
N GLN A 228 -14.86 0.06 1.67
CA GLN A 228 -15.88 -0.18 2.67
C GLN A 228 -15.74 -1.62 3.19
N LEU A 229 -15.61 -1.73 4.51
CA LEU A 229 -15.54 -2.96 5.27
C LEU A 229 -16.82 -3.07 6.09
N ASP A 230 -17.62 -4.11 5.86
CA ASP A 230 -18.80 -4.38 6.68
C ASP A 230 -19.09 -5.89 6.75
N GLY A 231 -20.14 -6.27 7.49
CA GLY A 231 -20.55 -7.67 7.65
C GLY A 231 -20.92 -8.42 6.37
N ARG A 232 -20.92 -7.75 5.21
CA ARG A 232 -21.19 -8.35 3.89
C ARG A 232 -19.91 -8.55 3.07
N GLY A 233 -18.76 -8.11 3.55
CA GLY A 233 -17.47 -8.26 2.90
C GLY A 233 -16.77 -6.93 2.61
N ILE A 234 -15.83 -7.00 1.66
CA ILE A 234 -14.99 -5.88 1.21
C ILE A 234 -15.57 -5.29 -0.07
N ARG A 235 -15.75 -3.95 -0.12
CA ARG A 235 -16.20 -3.24 -1.32
C ARG A 235 -15.30 -2.04 -1.62
N LEU A 236 -14.69 -2.03 -2.80
CA LEU A 236 -13.98 -0.88 -3.35
C LEU A 236 -14.98 0.13 -3.95
N MET A 237 -14.94 1.38 -3.48
CA MET A 237 -15.86 2.48 -3.83
C MET A 237 -15.13 3.55 -4.65
N ARG A 238 -14.79 3.22 -5.90
CA ARG A 238 -14.24 4.17 -6.88
C ARG A 238 -14.63 3.74 -8.30
N ASP A 239 -14.48 4.63 -9.29
CA ASP A 239 -14.58 4.28 -10.70
C ASP A 239 -13.37 3.40 -11.09
N TYR A 240 -13.49 2.11 -10.80
CA TYR A 240 -12.45 1.11 -11.00
C TYR A 240 -12.61 0.45 -12.36
N GLN A 241 -11.54 0.46 -13.17
CA GLN A 241 -11.55 -0.10 -14.53
C GLN A 241 -10.54 -1.25 -14.61
N PRO A 242 -10.96 -2.52 -14.39
CA PRO A 242 -10.02 -3.64 -14.44
C PRO A 242 -9.37 -3.73 -15.83
N GLN A 243 -8.07 -3.97 -15.88
CA GLN A 243 -7.43 -4.41 -17.12
C GLN A 243 -8.13 -5.68 -17.61
N GLU A 244 -8.73 -5.62 -18.79
CA GLU A 244 -9.28 -6.81 -19.43
C GLU A 244 -8.15 -7.81 -19.64
N THR A 245 -8.23 -8.97 -18.99
CA THR A 245 -7.47 -10.13 -19.44
C THR A 245 -8.02 -10.51 -20.81
N VAL A 246 -7.39 -10.01 -21.88
CA VAL A 246 -7.52 -10.62 -23.20
C VAL A 246 -6.88 -11.99 -23.06
N ASN A 247 -7.70 -12.99 -22.72
CA ASN A 247 -7.28 -14.38 -22.84
C ASN A 247 -6.90 -14.61 -24.32
N PRO A 248 -5.71 -15.18 -24.62
CA PRO A 248 -5.38 -15.60 -25.97
C PRO A 248 -6.33 -16.68 -26.50
#